data_AF-A0A521FB85-F1
#
_entry.id   AF-A0A521FB85-F1
#
_cell.length_a   1.000
_cell.length_b   1.000
_cell.length_c   1.000
_cell.angle_alpha   90.00
_cell.angle_beta   90.00
_cell.angle_gamma   90.00
#
_symmetry.space_group_name_H-M   'P 1'
#
loop_
_entity.id
_entity.type
_entity.pdbx_description
1 polymer ?
#
loop_
_entity_poly.entity_id
_entity_poly.type
_entity_poly.pdbx_seq_one_letter_code
_entity_poly.pdbx_strand_id
1 'polypeptide(L)'
;MQITVKDGVQISNEAAEELRKHADMIECQCPNKLLDILEQVREFTDYTEGCIEKYPEDRETHRWLKSSAMNLDQLLSTTLIQLARFEGFINEDNEIVDRDKNGDS
;
A
#
# COMPACT_ATOMS: atom_id res chain seq x y z
N MET A 1 16.11 -0.27 -5.85
CA MET A 1 14.95 0.54 -6.26
C MET A 1 14.31 1.07 -4.99
N GLN A 2 14.11 2.37 -4.87
CA GLN A 2 13.48 2.95 -3.68
C GLN A 2 11.99 2.60 -3.69
N ILE A 3 11.46 2.13 -2.57
CA ILE A 3 10.01 2.20 -2.36
C ILE A 3 9.68 3.68 -2.23
N THR A 4 9.29 4.30 -3.35
CA THR A 4 8.88 5.69 -3.36
C THR A 4 7.54 5.80 -2.65
N VAL A 5 7.60 6.25 -1.40
CA VAL A 5 6.42 6.60 -0.63
C VAL A 5 5.97 7.98 -1.13
N LYS A 6 4.85 8.08 -1.84
CA LYS A 6 4.33 9.37 -2.29
C LYS A 6 3.87 10.13 -1.04
N ASP A 7 4.40 11.34 -0.89
CA ASP A 7 4.20 12.22 0.28
C ASP A 7 4.69 11.64 1.63
N GLY A 8 5.57 10.62 1.59
CA GLY A 8 6.21 10.05 2.78
C GLY A 8 5.31 9.16 3.65
N VAL A 9 4.06 8.90 3.21
CA VAL A 9 3.11 8.10 3.99
C VAL A 9 2.43 6.98 3.14
N GLN A 10 2.13 7.17 1.83
CA GLN A 10 1.49 6.14 0.98
C GLN A 10 2.49 5.38 0.08
N ILE A 11 2.40 4.04 -0.01
CA ILE A 11 3.22 3.28 -0.97
C ILE A 11 2.76 3.56 -2.41
N SER A 12 3.69 3.75 -3.34
CA SER A 12 3.30 3.87 -4.76
C SER A 12 2.74 2.56 -5.31
N ASN A 13 2.08 2.62 -6.48
CA ASN A 13 1.61 1.40 -7.15
C ASN A 13 2.77 0.50 -7.54
N GLU A 14 3.88 1.08 -8.00
CA GLU A 14 5.10 0.33 -8.35
C GLU A 14 5.67 -0.38 -7.11
N ALA A 15 5.72 0.31 -5.96
CA ALA A 15 6.15 -0.32 -4.72
C ALA A 15 5.22 -1.45 -4.27
N ALA A 16 3.91 -1.28 -4.41
CA ALA A 16 2.92 -2.31 -4.09
C ALA A 16 3.08 -3.55 -4.99
N GLU A 17 3.31 -3.36 -6.29
CA GLU A 17 3.59 -4.45 -7.23
C GLU A 17 4.88 -5.20 -6.88
N GLU A 18 5.93 -4.47 -6.48
CA GLU A 18 7.21 -5.05 -6.10
C GLU A 18 7.09 -5.84 -4.80
N LEU A 19 6.40 -5.30 -3.79
CA LEU A 19 6.04 -6.05 -2.59
C LEU A 19 5.24 -7.32 -2.94
N ARG A 20 4.33 -7.27 -3.93
CA ARG A 20 3.57 -8.44 -4.39
C ARG A 20 4.47 -9.51 -5.00
N LYS A 21 5.49 -9.14 -5.79
CA LYS A 21 6.47 -10.09 -6.37
C LYS A 21 7.30 -10.81 -5.31
N HIS A 22 7.56 -10.15 -4.19
CA HIS A 22 8.33 -10.71 -3.08
C HIS A 22 7.45 -11.35 -1.99
N ALA A 23 6.12 -11.15 -2.01
CA ALA A 23 5.20 -11.67 -1.01
C ALA A 23 5.18 -13.21 -0.94
N ASP A 24 5.47 -13.88 -2.06
CA ASP A 24 5.56 -15.34 -2.14
C ASP A 24 6.80 -15.91 -1.41
N MET A 25 7.73 -15.04 -0.99
CA MET A 25 8.89 -15.41 -0.18
C MET A 25 8.56 -15.52 1.32
N ILE A 26 7.32 -15.22 1.72
CA ILE A 26 6.79 -15.41 3.07
C ILE A 26 5.81 -16.57 3.03
N GLU A 27 5.94 -17.53 3.95
CA GLU A 27 5.01 -18.67 4.05
C GLU A 27 3.56 -18.21 4.35
N CYS A 28 3.41 -17.07 5.06
CA CYS A 28 2.11 -16.41 5.23
C CYS A 28 1.69 -15.61 3.98
N GLN A 29 0.45 -15.81 3.55
CA GLN A 29 -0.25 -14.98 2.55
C GLN A 29 -0.64 -13.57 3.04
N CYS A 30 -0.23 -13.20 4.26
CA CYS A 30 -0.54 -11.94 4.93
C CYS A 30 -0.26 -10.69 4.06
N PRO A 31 0.91 -10.56 3.39
CA PRO A 31 1.21 -9.38 2.57
C PRO A 31 0.30 -9.28 1.35
N ASN A 32 0.06 -10.40 0.65
CA ASN A 32 -0.84 -10.46 -0.49
C ASN A 32 -2.26 -10.03 -0.10
N LYS A 33 -2.77 -10.48 1.05
CA LYS A 33 -4.09 -10.07 1.54
C LYS A 33 -4.16 -8.58 1.87
N LEU A 34 -3.11 -8.01 2.45
CA LEU A 34 -3.06 -6.57 2.71
C LEU A 34 -2.99 -5.75 1.41
N LEU A 35 -2.25 -6.22 0.41
CA LEU A 35 -2.17 -5.60 -0.91
C LEU A 35 -3.52 -5.64 -1.65
N ASP A 36 -4.23 -6.79 -1.59
CA ASP A 36 -5.58 -6.91 -2.17
C ASP A 36 -6.56 -5.91 -1.52
N ILE A 37 -6.49 -5.71 -0.19
CA ILE A 37 -7.34 -4.73 0.50
C ILE A 37 -6.96 -3.30 0.08
N LEU A 38 -5.67 -3.00 -0.01
CA LEU A 38 -5.18 -1.69 -0.45
C LEU A 38 -5.69 -1.34 -1.85
N GLU A 39 -5.65 -2.30 -2.77
CA GLU A 39 -6.17 -2.14 -4.13
C GLU A 39 -7.67 -1.79 -4.12
N GLN A 40 -8.48 -2.52 -3.35
CA GLN A 40 -9.92 -2.23 -3.21
C GLN A 40 -10.20 -0.85 -2.58
N VAL A 41 -9.37 -0.41 -1.63
CA VAL A 41 -9.48 0.93 -1.03
C VAL A 41 -9.14 2.02 -2.06
N ARG A 42 -8.14 1.81 -2.92
CA ARG A 42 -7.78 2.73 -4.00
C ARG A 42 -8.87 2.82 -5.05
N GLU A 43 -9.40 1.68 -5.51
CA GLU A 43 -10.54 1.63 -6.42
C GLU A 43 -11.75 2.37 -5.84
N PHE A 44 -12.03 2.18 -4.56
CA PHE A 44 -13.11 2.91 -3.88
C PHE A 44 -12.84 4.42 -3.84
N THR A 45 -11.60 4.85 -3.59
CA THR A 45 -11.21 6.26 -3.59
C THR A 45 -11.49 6.90 -4.95
N ASP A 46 -11.06 6.26 -6.04
CA ASP A 46 -11.29 6.73 -7.41
C ASP A 46 -12.78 6.76 -7.77
N TYR A 47 -13.52 5.73 -7.36
CA TYR A 47 -14.97 5.68 -7.53
C TYR A 47 -15.68 6.84 -6.82
N THR A 48 -15.28 7.13 -5.57
CA THR A 48 -15.88 8.24 -4.80
C THR A 48 -15.57 9.61 -5.40
N GLU A 49 -14.42 9.78 -6.06
CA GLU A 49 -14.11 11.01 -6.80
C GLU A 49 -15.13 11.26 -7.92
N GLY A 50 -15.45 10.24 -8.71
CA GLY A 50 -16.48 10.34 -9.74
C GLY A 50 -17.88 10.64 -9.18
N CYS A 51 -18.18 10.20 -7.96
CA CYS A 51 -19.47 10.45 -7.30
C CYS A 51 -19.66 11.92 -6.89
N ILE A 52 -18.58 12.64 -6.57
CA ILE A 52 -18.62 14.07 -6.17
C ILE A 52 -19.20 14.95 -7.28
N GLU A 53 -18.92 14.61 -8.53
CA GLU A 53 -19.44 15.32 -9.71
C GLU A 53 -20.83 14.81 -10.10
N LYS A 54 -21.06 13.50 -10.01
CA LYS A 54 -22.30 12.84 -10.44
C LYS A 54 -23.49 13.09 -9.52
N TYR A 55 -23.27 13.27 -8.22
CA TYR A 55 -24.29 13.44 -7.19
C TYR A 55 -24.01 14.71 -6.37
N PRO A 56 -24.26 15.91 -6.92
CA PRO A 56 -23.91 17.17 -6.28
C PRO A 56 -24.66 17.43 -4.96
N GLU A 57 -25.85 16.86 -4.79
CA GLU A 57 -26.64 16.90 -3.56
C GLU A 57 -25.96 16.19 -2.37
N ASP A 58 -25.20 15.12 -2.63
CA ASP A 58 -24.52 14.30 -1.63
C ASP A 58 -23.00 14.55 -1.60
N ARG A 59 -22.55 15.65 -2.22
CA ARG A 59 -21.14 15.97 -2.43
C ARG A 59 -20.29 15.92 -1.16
N GLU A 60 -20.79 16.47 -0.05
CA GLU A 60 -20.06 16.50 1.22
C GLU A 60 -19.86 15.08 1.79
N THR A 61 -20.87 14.22 1.67
CA THR A 61 -20.77 12.81 2.04
C THR A 61 -19.70 12.10 1.20
N HIS A 62 -19.67 12.34 -0.11
CA HIS A 62 -18.66 11.73 -0.99
C HIS A 62 -17.24 12.25 -0.74
N ARG A 63 -17.08 13.55 -0.43
CA ARG A 63 -15.79 14.12 0.01
C ARG A 63 -15.28 13.49 1.30
N TRP A 64 -16.18 13.29 2.26
CA TRP A 64 -15.86 12.60 3.51
C TRP A 64 -15.45 11.15 3.25
N LEU A 65 -16.21 10.39 2.45
CA LEU A 65 -15.89 9.01 2.08
C LEU A 65 -14.52 8.90 1.38
N LYS A 66 -14.23 9.79 0.42
CA LYS A 66 -12.92 9.86 -0.23
C LYS A 66 -11.80 10.07 0.78
N SER A 67 -11.96 11.04 1.68
CA SER A 67 -10.97 11.35 2.71
C SER A 67 -10.77 10.17 3.68
N SER A 68 -11.84 9.49 4.05
CA SER A 68 -11.77 8.26 4.86
C SER A 68 -11.05 7.13 4.13
N ALA A 69 -11.28 6.95 2.83
CA ALA A 69 -10.56 5.95 2.02
C ALA A 69 -9.06 6.26 1.92
N MET A 70 -8.69 7.53 1.73
CA MET A 70 -7.28 7.96 1.76
C MET A 70 -6.60 7.67 3.11
N ASN A 71 -7.32 7.81 4.23
CA ASN A 71 -6.80 7.43 5.55
C ASN A 71 -6.61 5.92 5.71
N LEU A 72 -7.47 5.10 5.08
CA LEU A 72 -7.32 3.64 5.08
C LEU A 72 -6.12 3.21 4.24
N ASP A 73 -5.95 3.79 3.05
CA ASP A 73 -4.74 3.59 2.21
C ASP A 73 -3.49 3.87 3.04
N GLN A 74 -3.53 4.97 3.79
CA GLN A 74 -2.41 5.38 4.61
C GLN A 74 -2.04 4.35 5.69
N LEU A 75 -3.04 3.87 6.42
CA LEU A 75 -2.85 2.86 7.46
C LEU A 75 -2.30 1.55 6.87
N LEU A 76 -2.85 1.12 5.73
CA LEU A 76 -2.42 -0.09 5.03
C LEU A 76 -1.00 0.04 4.49
N SER A 77 -0.68 1.15 3.84
CA SER A 77 0.67 1.48 3.35
C SER A 77 1.71 1.41 4.47
N THR A 78 1.42 2.03 5.61
CA THR A 78 2.31 2.02 6.78
C THR A 78 2.50 0.60 7.32
N THR A 79 1.41 -0.16 7.40
CA THR A 79 1.43 -1.55 7.90
C THR A 79 2.23 -2.46 6.98
N LEU A 80 2.09 -2.32 5.65
CA LEU A 80 2.86 -3.07 4.66
C LEU A 80 4.36 -2.77 4.73
N ILE A 81 4.74 -1.49 4.88
CA ILE A 81 6.15 -1.09 5.08
C ILE A 81 6.69 -1.74 6.35
N GLN A 82 5.96 -1.68 7.46
CA GLN A 82 6.40 -2.29 8.72
C GLN A 82 6.54 -3.81 8.61
N LEU A 83 5.57 -4.49 7.98
CA LEU A 83 5.65 -5.92 7.73
C LEU A 83 6.87 -6.28 6.88
N ALA A 84 7.11 -5.53 5.79
CA ALA A 84 8.27 -5.72 4.93
C ALA A 84 9.60 -5.53 5.68
N ARG A 85 9.67 -4.59 6.65
CA ARG A 85 10.84 -4.43 7.53
C ARG A 85 11.02 -5.62 8.47
N PHE A 86 9.95 -6.09 9.12
CA PHE A 86 10.03 -7.22 10.05
C PHE A 86 10.48 -8.51 9.37
N GLU A 87 10.07 -8.69 8.13
CA GLU A 87 10.45 -9.83 7.30
C GLU A 87 11.82 -9.64 6.61
N GLY A 88 12.44 -8.46 6.76
CA GLY A 88 13.75 -8.14 6.20
C GLY A 88 13.77 -7.98 4.68
N PHE A 89 12.65 -7.59 4.06
CA PHE A 89 12.59 -7.25 2.64
C PHE A 89 13.07 -5.83 2.35
N ILE A 90 12.93 -4.93 3.32
CA ILE A 90 13.39 -3.55 3.20
C ILE A 90 14.21 -3.13 4.40
N ASN A 91 15.24 -2.32 4.17
CA ASN A 91 16.08 -1.75 5.22
C ASN A 91 15.42 -0.53 5.88
N GLU A 92 16.11 0.07 6.85
CA GLU A 92 15.64 1.28 7.57
C GLU A 92 15.43 2.49 6.64
N ASP A 93 16.15 2.52 5.51
CA ASP A 93 16.05 3.53 4.46
C ASP A 93 14.92 3.25 3.44
N ASN A 94 14.07 2.24 3.68
CA ASN A 94 12.99 1.77 2.79
C ASN A 94 13.48 1.31 1.41
N GLU A 95 14.70 0.79 1.35
CA GLU A 95 15.25 0.17 0.14
C GLU A 95 15.05 -1.34 0.19
N ILE A 96 14.61 -1.92 -0.92
CA ILE A 96 14.51 -3.38 -1.06
C ILE A 96 15.91 -3.98 -0.95
N VAL A 97 16.05 -4.95 -0.06
CA VAL A 97 17.28 -5.72 0.13
C VAL A 97 17.15 -7.07 -0.57
N ASP A 98 18.03 -7.35 -1.52
CA ASP A 98 18.14 -8.67 -2.15
C ASP A 98 18.61 -9.69 -1.10
N ARG A 99 17.79 -10.71 -0.81
CA ARG A 99 18.18 -11.83 0.06
C ARG A 99 19.31 -12.69 -0.54
N ASP A 100 19.63 -12.54 -1.84
CA ASP A 100 20.60 -13.38 -2.56
C ASP A 100 22.10 -13.10 -2.26
N LYS A 101 22.43 -12.38 -1.17
CA LYS A 101 23.85 -12.15 -0.79
C LYS A 101 24.26 -12.42 0.64
N ASN A 102 23.38 -12.93 1.50
CA ASN A 102 23.81 -13.48 2.78
C ASN A 102 23.25 -14.88 2.91
N GLY A 103 23.96 -15.82 2.28
CA GLY A 103 23.85 -17.22 2.61
C GLY A 103 24.15 -17.44 4.08
N ASP A 104 23.49 -18.46 4.62
CA ASP A 104 23.91 -19.24 5.77
C ASP A 104 25.44 -19.16 6.01
N SER A 105 25.82 -18.69 7.19
CA SER A 105 27.11 -18.95 7.85
C SER A 105 26.98 -18.66 9.33
#